data_AF-A0A2I0H4V3-F1
#
_entry.id   AF-A0A2I0H4V3-F1
#
_cell.length_a   1.000
_cell.length_b   1.000
_cell.length_c   1.000
_cell.angle_alpha   90.00
_cell.angle_beta   90.00
_cell.angle_gamma   90.00
#
_symmetry.space_group_name_H-M   'P 1'
#
loop_
_entity.id
_entity.type
_entity.pdbx_description
1 polymer ?
#
loop_
_entity_poly.entity_id
_entity_poly.type
_entity_poly.pdbx_seq_one_letter_code
_entity_poly.pdbx_strand_id
1 'polypeptide(L)'
;KVDEVLALVRKRAHAGEPVEIGETGFRTSLNFLSNTFFSLDLANPGSDDGGKEFRDIVWNLMVEVGKPNLADYFPVLKLIDPNGRRRHLAVYFGQMLDIFDGLIKKRLQLRGKSADPTRTNDVLDSLLDINEDDNEGISMDHIKFLLL
;
A
#
# COMPACT_ATOMS: atom_id res chain seq x y z
N LYS A 1 -7.65 -13.07 7.25
CA LYS A 1 -6.44 -13.18 6.40
C LYS A 1 -5.64 -14.47 6.68
N VAL A 2 -5.36 -14.84 7.93
CA VAL A 2 -4.70 -16.14 8.23
C VAL A 2 -5.47 -17.35 7.66
N ASP A 3 -6.80 -17.35 7.77
CA ASP A 3 -7.63 -18.43 7.23
C ASP A 3 -7.54 -18.54 5.70
N GLU A 4 -7.38 -17.43 4.98
CA GLU A 4 -7.20 -17.42 3.52
C GLU A 4 -5.89 -18.10 3.13
N VAL A 5 -4.81 -17.86 3.88
CA VAL A 5 -3.51 -18.53 3.68
C VAL A 5 -3.64 -20.02 3.99
N LEU A 6 -4.28 -20.37 5.11
CA LEU A 6 -4.50 -21.78 5.48
C LEU A 6 -5.31 -22.51 4.41
N ALA A 7 -6.35 -21.88 3.87
CA ALA A 7 -7.15 -22.45 2.78
C ALA A 7 -6.32 -22.64 1.50
N LEU A 8 -5.51 -21.65 1.11
CA LEU A 8 -4.61 -21.74 -0.05
C LEU A 8 -3.59 -22.88 0.12
N VAL A 9 -2.91 -22.94 1.26
CA VAL A 9 -1.89 -23.96 1.56
C VAL A 9 -2.51 -25.34 1.56
N ARG A 10 -3.68 -25.51 2.20
CA ARG A 10 -4.42 -26.78 2.17
C ARG A 10 -4.77 -27.18 0.74
N LYS A 11 -5.31 -26.26 -0.07
CA LYS A 11 -5.67 -26.53 -1.47
C LYS A 11 -4.46 -27.02 -2.28
N ARG A 12 -3.32 -26.32 -2.20
CA ARG A 12 -2.08 -26.71 -2.90
C ARG A 12 -1.54 -28.05 -2.41
N ALA A 13 -1.57 -28.29 -1.09
CA ALA A 13 -1.16 -29.55 -0.49
C ALA A 13 -1.99 -30.74 -0.99
N HIS A 14 -3.32 -30.57 -1.14
CA HIS A 14 -4.19 -31.63 -1.70
C HIS A 14 -3.92 -31.90 -3.19
N ALA A 15 -3.47 -30.89 -3.94
CA ALA A 15 -3.11 -31.01 -5.34
C ALA A 15 -1.65 -31.51 -5.56
N GLY A 16 -0.84 -31.63 -4.50
CA GLY A 16 0.58 -31.96 -4.61
C GLY A 16 1.41 -30.83 -5.25
N GLU A 17 0.92 -29.59 -5.23
CA GLU A 17 1.56 -28.44 -5.86
C GLU A 17 2.43 -27.66 -4.87
N PRO A 18 3.55 -27.07 -5.34
CA PRO A 18 4.37 -26.21 -4.49
C PRO A 18 3.63 -24.94 -4.08
N VAL A 19 3.97 -24.42 -2.90
CA VAL A 19 3.51 -23.11 -2.42
C VAL A 19 4.63 -22.10 -2.60
N GLU A 20 4.38 -21.07 -3.40
CA GLU A 20 5.28 -19.92 -3.51
C GLU A 20 5.14 -19.02 -2.27
N ILE A 21 6.00 -19.26 -1.27
CA ILE A 21 5.93 -18.58 0.04
C ILE A 21 6.09 -17.07 -0.11
N GLY A 22 7.01 -16.61 -0.97
CA GLY A 22 7.26 -15.19 -1.20
C GLY A 22 6.04 -14.46 -1.77
N GLU A 23 5.46 -14.99 -2.85
CA GLU A 23 4.25 -14.43 -3.46
C GLU A 23 3.05 -14.50 -2.50
N THR A 24 2.87 -15.64 -1.84
CA THR A 24 1.77 -15.85 -0.88
C THR A 24 1.86 -14.89 0.30
N GLY A 25 3.06 -14.75 0.87
CA GLY A 25 3.35 -13.83 1.97
C GLY A 25 3.10 -12.39 1.56
N PHE A 26 3.65 -11.95 0.42
CA PHE A 26 3.44 -10.61 -0.11
C PHE A 26 1.96 -10.30 -0.33
N ARG A 27 1.23 -11.18 -1.05
CA ARG A 27 -0.20 -10.99 -1.32
C ARG A 27 -1.01 -10.89 -0.03
N THR A 28 -0.69 -11.72 0.96
CA THR A 28 -1.38 -11.73 2.25
C THR A 28 -1.11 -10.46 3.03
N SER A 29 0.15 -10.03 3.11
CA SER A 29 0.54 -8.78 3.78
C SER A 29 -0.10 -7.57 3.11
N LEU A 30 -0.11 -7.53 1.77
CA LEU A 30 -0.74 -6.45 1.02
C LEU A 30 -2.26 -6.41 1.26
N ASN A 31 -2.94 -7.55 1.23
CA ASN A 31 -4.37 -7.64 1.55
C ASN A 31 -4.68 -7.26 3.00
N PHE A 32 -3.82 -7.64 3.93
CA PHE A 32 -3.99 -7.29 5.34
C PHE A 32 -3.84 -5.78 5.55
N LEU A 33 -2.77 -5.17 5.02
CA LEU A 33 -2.53 -3.73 5.14
C LEU A 33 -3.59 -2.92 4.41
N SER A 34 -3.91 -3.26 3.17
CA SER A 34 -4.96 -2.54 2.42
C SER A 34 -6.33 -2.61 3.09
N ASN A 35 -6.67 -3.75 3.71
CA ASN A 35 -7.90 -3.88 4.46
C ASN A 35 -7.85 -3.08 5.77
N THR A 36 -6.72 -3.07 6.47
CA THR A 36 -6.56 -2.34 7.74
C THR A 36 -6.60 -0.82 7.54
N PHE A 37 -5.95 -0.33 6.48
CA PHE A 37 -5.82 1.11 6.24
C PHE A 37 -6.99 1.71 5.45
N PHE A 38 -7.55 0.95 4.51
CA PHE A 38 -8.53 1.47 3.56
C PHE A 38 -9.83 0.67 3.49
N SER A 39 -9.94 -0.44 4.24
CA SER A 39 -11.04 -1.40 4.14
C SER A 39 -11.22 -1.97 2.73
N LEU A 40 -10.13 -2.09 1.97
CA LEU A 40 -10.10 -2.62 0.60
C LEU A 40 -9.29 -3.92 0.53
N ASP A 41 -9.67 -4.83 -0.36
CA ASP A 41 -8.92 -6.06 -0.64
C ASP A 41 -8.16 -5.90 -1.95
N LEU A 42 -6.97 -5.27 -1.91
CA LEU A 42 -6.26 -4.81 -3.11
C LEU A 42 -5.39 -5.86 -3.82
N ALA A 43 -5.19 -7.05 -3.23
CA ALA A 43 -4.36 -8.11 -3.81
C ALA A 43 -5.18 -9.33 -4.29
N ASN A 44 -6.51 -9.20 -4.37
CA ASN A 44 -7.37 -10.27 -4.85
C ASN A 44 -7.43 -10.27 -6.40
N PRO A 45 -7.17 -11.39 -7.10
CA PRO A 45 -7.10 -11.43 -8.57
C PRO A 45 -8.40 -11.08 -9.32
N GLY A 46 -9.52 -10.91 -8.61
CA GLY A 46 -10.81 -10.49 -9.17
C GLY A 46 -11.16 -9.02 -8.93
N SER A 47 -10.26 -8.23 -8.32
CA SER A 47 -10.44 -6.78 -8.23
C SER A 47 -10.27 -6.15 -9.61
N ASP A 48 -11.11 -5.18 -9.96
CA ASP A 48 -10.95 -4.29 -11.12
C ASP A 48 -9.49 -3.84 -11.33
N ASP A 49 -9.17 -3.40 -12.55
CA ASP A 49 -7.82 -3.02 -13.01
C ASP A 49 -6.99 -2.20 -11.99
N GLY A 50 -7.62 -1.36 -11.16
CA GLY A 50 -6.95 -0.56 -10.13
C GLY A 50 -6.33 -1.34 -8.97
N GLY A 51 -6.85 -2.51 -8.59
CA GLY A 51 -6.23 -3.35 -7.53
C GLY A 51 -4.93 -4.00 -8.00
N LYS A 52 -4.93 -4.44 -9.26
CA LYS A 52 -3.73 -5.00 -9.91
C LYS A 52 -2.64 -3.94 -10.05
N GLU A 53 -3.00 -2.72 -10.49
CA GLU A 53 -2.06 -1.61 -10.60
C GLU A 53 -1.40 -1.27 -9.26
N PHE A 54 -2.17 -1.18 -8.17
CA PHE A 54 -1.62 -0.96 -6.83
C PHE A 54 -0.66 -2.07 -6.39
N ARG A 55 -1.03 -3.34 -6.60
CA ARG A 55 -0.16 -4.48 -6.29
C ARG A 55 1.16 -4.40 -7.04
N ASP A 56 1.12 -4.09 -8.34
CA ASP A 56 2.30 -4.02 -9.19
C ASP A 56 3.23 -2.85 -8.76
N ILE A 57 2.66 -1.69 -8.41
CA ILE A 57 3.43 -0.54 -7.90
C ILE A 57 4.12 -0.89 -6.57
N VAL A 58 3.39 -1.44 -5.60
CA VAL A 58 3.95 -1.81 -4.29
C VAL A 58 5.02 -2.90 -4.44
N TRP A 59 4.78 -3.89 -5.31
CA TRP A 59 5.77 -4.93 -5.59
C TRP A 59 7.05 -4.35 -6.18
N ASN A 60 6.92 -3.51 -7.22
CA ASN A 60 8.07 -2.88 -7.86
C ASN A 60 8.83 -1.96 -6.89
N LEU A 61 8.12 -1.21 -6.05
CA LEU A 61 8.74 -0.40 -4.99
C LEU A 61 9.51 -1.28 -4.00
N MET A 62 8.93 -2.38 -3.51
CA MET A 62 9.63 -3.29 -2.59
C MET A 62 10.87 -3.90 -3.24
N VAL A 63 10.80 -4.28 -4.52
CA VAL A 63 11.95 -4.80 -5.27
C VAL A 63 13.03 -3.73 -5.41
N GLU A 64 12.68 -2.48 -5.74
CA GLU A 64 13.65 -1.38 -5.86
C GLU A 64 14.28 -0.97 -4.52
N VAL A 65 13.49 -0.92 -3.45
CA VAL A 65 13.97 -0.61 -2.09
C VAL A 65 14.84 -1.75 -1.54
N GLY A 66 14.50 -3.01 -1.85
CA GLY A 66 15.24 -4.19 -1.41
C GLY A 66 16.59 -4.37 -2.12
N LYS A 67 16.85 -3.67 -3.23
CA LYS A 67 18.14 -3.75 -3.94
C LYS A 67 19.26 -3.09 -3.13
N PRO A 68 20.37 -3.80 -2.83
CA PRO A 68 21.48 -3.25 -2.06
C PRO A 68 21.96 -1.90 -2.61
N ASN A 69 22.02 -0.88 -1.75
CA ASN A 69 22.47 0.44 -2.14
C ASN A 69 23.96 0.64 -1.89
N LEU A 70 24.75 0.47 -2.95
CA LEU A 70 26.19 0.77 -2.93
C LEU A 70 26.50 2.20 -2.43
N ALA A 71 25.61 3.18 -2.62
CA ALA A 71 25.81 4.53 -2.09
C ALA A 71 25.56 4.64 -0.58
N ASP A 72 24.82 3.70 0.03
CA ASP A 72 24.71 3.62 1.49
C ASP A 72 25.97 3.02 2.12
N TYR A 73 26.73 2.20 1.37
CA TYR A 73 28.01 1.64 1.79
C TYR A 73 29.22 2.51 1.40
N PHE A 74 29.13 3.28 0.32
CA PHE A 74 30.21 4.12 -0.21
C PHE A 74 29.74 5.57 -0.42
N PRO A 75 29.98 6.48 0.54
CA PRO A 75 29.51 7.87 0.50
C PRO A 75 29.91 8.64 -0.77
N VAL A 76 31.03 8.29 -1.40
CA VAL A 76 31.52 8.90 -2.65
C VAL A 76 30.57 8.66 -3.84
N LEU A 77 29.81 7.55 -3.83
CA LEU A 77 28.82 7.23 -4.87
C LEU A 77 27.48 7.97 -4.66
N LYS A 78 27.24 8.60 -3.49
CA LYS A 78 26.02 9.40 -3.24
C LYS A 78 25.92 10.64 -4.13
N LEU A 79 27.08 11.19 -4.52
CA LEU A 79 27.15 12.42 -5.32
C LEU A 79 26.91 12.15 -6.82
N ILE A 80 27.14 10.92 -7.27
CA ILE A 80 27.12 10.56 -8.69
C ILE A 80 25.73 10.04 -9.12
N ASP A 81 24.89 9.58 -8.17
CA ASP A 81 23.67 8.79 -8.44
C ASP A 81 23.86 7.80 -9.62
N PRO A 82 24.86 6.90 -9.56
CA PRO A 82 25.36 6.18 -10.74
C PRO A 82 24.33 5.25 -11.39
N ASN A 83 23.22 4.96 -10.72
CA ASN A 83 22.17 4.08 -11.22
C ASN A 83 20.79 4.78 -11.33
N GLY A 84 20.72 6.12 -11.17
CA GLY A 84 19.46 6.88 -11.27
C GLY A 84 18.36 6.43 -10.31
N ARG A 85 18.72 5.77 -9.19
CA ARG A 85 17.73 5.05 -8.36
C ARG A 85 16.80 5.99 -7.64
N ARG A 86 17.28 7.18 -7.27
CA ARG A 86 16.45 8.21 -6.67
C ARG A 86 15.33 8.62 -7.62
N ARG A 87 15.63 8.73 -8.91
CA ARG A 87 14.65 9.04 -9.95
C ARG A 87 13.63 7.91 -10.11
N HIS A 88 14.08 6.66 -10.15
CA HIS A 88 13.18 5.50 -10.24
C HIS A 88 12.26 5.37 -9.01
N LEU A 89 12.81 5.48 -7.80
CA LEU A 89 12.03 5.46 -6.57
C LEU A 89 11.04 6.63 -6.52
N ALA A 90 11.45 7.83 -6.91
CA ALA A 90 10.56 8.99 -6.96
C ALA A 90 9.35 8.78 -7.88
N VAL A 91 9.52 8.06 -9.00
CA VAL A 91 8.40 7.69 -9.88
C VAL A 91 7.42 6.77 -9.15
N TYR A 92 7.90 5.69 -8.53
CA TYR A 92 7.03 4.76 -7.79
C TYR A 92 6.36 5.42 -6.58
N PHE A 93 7.07 6.28 -5.85
CA PHE A 93 6.49 7.07 -4.77
C PHE A 93 5.43 8.05 -5.28
N GLY A 94 5.64 8.69 -6.43
CA GLY A 94 4.64 9.53 -7.08
C GLY A 94 3.36 8.76 -7.42
N GLN A 95 3.51 7.58 -8.03
CA GLN A 95 2.37 6.71 -8.35
C GLN A 95 1.62 6.24 -7.09
N MET A 96 2.33 5.92 -6.01
CA MET A 96 1.71 5.58 -4.72
C MET A 96 0.91 6.74 -4.13
N LEU A 97 1.49 7.95 -4.16
CA LEU A 97 0.80 9.16 -3.68
C LEU A 97 -0.45 9.46 -4.51
N ASP A 98 -0.42 9.26 -5.83
CA ASP A 98 -1.59 9.44 -6.70
C ASP A 98 -2.73 8.46 -6.33
N ILE A 99 -2.38 7.22 -5.98
CA ILE A 99 -3.37 6.23 -5.51
C ILE A 99 -3.96 6.66 -4.16
N PHE A 100 -3.14 7.07 -3.20
CA PHE A 100 -3.62 7.57 -1.91
C PHE A 100 -4.52 8.79 -2.08
N ASP A 101 -4.17 9.70 -2.98
CA ASP A 101 -5.01 10.85 -3.33
C ASP A 101 -6.38 10.42 -3.84
N GLY A 102 -6.42 9.41 -4.73
CA GLY A 102 -7.66 8.83 -5.22
C GLY A 102 -8.52 8.23 -4.09
N LEU A 103 -7.89 7.47 -3.19
CA LEU A 103 -8.57 6.83 -2.05
C LEU A 103 -9.12 7.85 -1.04
N ILE A 104 -8.30 8.84 -0.68
CA ILE A 104 -8.68 9.94 0.21
C ILE A 104 -9.86 10.72 -0.38
N LYS A 105 -9.77 11.14 -1.65
CA LYS A 105 -10.85 11.86 -2.34
C LYS A 105 -12.14 11.06 -2.37
N LYS A 106 -12.07 9.76 -2.69
CA LYS A 106 -13.22 8.87 -2.68
C LYS A 106 -13.85 8.78 -1.28
N ARG A 107 -13.03 8.68 -0.23
CA ARG A 107 -13.51 8.62 1.15
C ARG A 107 -14.19 9.91 1.59
N LEU A 108 -13.58 11.08 1.31
CA LEU A 108 -14.17 12.39 1.60
C LEU A 108 -15.50 12.60 0.87
N GLN A 109 -15.61 12.16 -0.38
CA GLN A 109 -16.87 12.23 -1.13
C GLN A 109 -17.98 11.34 -0.53
N LEU A 110 -17.63 10.16 -0.01
CA LEU A 110 -18.58 9.28 0.66
C LEU A 110 -19.07 9.89 1.98
N ARG A 111 -18.16 10.48 2.76
CA ARG A 111 -18.48 11.23 3.99
C ARG A 111 -19.43 12.40 3.72
N GLY A 112 -19.15 13.22 2.72
CA GLY A 112 -19.98 14.40 2.41
C GLY A 112 -21.39 14.11 1.87
N LYS A 113 -21.68 12.87 1.46
CA LYS A 113 -22.98 12.47 0.87
C LYS A 113 -23.95 11.83 1.87
N SER A 114 -23.51 11.52 3.09
CA SER A 114 -24.36 10.83 4.09
C SER A 114 -24.23 11.50 5.46
N ALA A 115 -25.36 11.65 6.16
CA ALA A 115 -25.41 12.23 7.51
C ALA A 115 -25.06 11.21 8.62
N ASP A 116 -24.11 10.30 8.36
CA ASP A 116 -23.69 9.12 9.15
C ASP A 116 -24.40 7.80 8.77
N PRO A 117 -23.78 6.97 7.87
CA PRO A 117 -23.31 5.63 8.28
C PRO A 117 -22.14 5.01 7.46
N THR A 118 -21.28 5.79 6.76
CA THR A 118 -20.21 5.20 5.90
C THR A 118 -18.79 5.24 6.49
N ARG A 119 -18.64 5.43 7.81
CA ARG A 119 -17.34 5.24 8.45
C ARG A 119 -17.02 3.74 8.46
N THR A 120 -15.97 3.36 7.75
CA THR A 120 -15.43 2.00 7.76
C THR A 120 -14.55 1.76 9.00
N ASN A 121 -14.28 2.81 9.79
CA ASN A 121 -13.49 2.76 11.03
C ASN A 121 -12.11 2.13 10.80
N ASP A 122 -11.53 2.41 9.64
CA ASP A 122 -10.15 2.05 9.32
C ASP A 122 -9.19 3.20 9.69
N VAL A 123 -7.89 2.94 9.51
CA VAL A 123 -6.85 3.93 9.84
C VAL A 123 -7.04 5.22 9.05
N LEU A 124 -7.41 5.15 7.77
CA LEU A 124 -7.68 6.35 6.98
C LEU A 124 -8.84 7.16 7.59
N ASP A 125 -9.91 6.50 8.04
CA ASP A 125 -11.00 7.22 8.70
C ASP A 125 -10.54 7.92 9.98
N SER A 126 -9.72 7.25 10.80
CA SER A 126 -9.18 7.86 12.02
C SER A 126 -8.26 9.05 11.71
N LEU A 127 -7.42 8.95 10.68
CA LEU A 127 -6.55 10.04 10.24
C LEU A 127 -7.34 11.25 9.73
N LEU A 128 -8.43 11.01 9.00
CA LEU A 128 -9.31 12.08 8.54
C LEU A 128 -10.07 12.72 9.71
N ASP A 129 -10.51 11.93 10.69
CA ASP A 129 -11.17 12.46 11.90
C ASP A 129 -10.22 13.36 12.69
N ILE A 130 -8.94 13.00 12.79
CA ILE A 130 -7.89 13.82 13.41
C ILE A 130 -7.64 15.11 12.60
N ASN A 131 -7.65 15.04 11.27
CA ASN A 131 -7.48 16.24 10.43
C ASN A 131 -8.67 17.20 10.52
N GLU A 132 -9.87 16.69 10.78
CA GLU A 132 -11.08 17.49 11.02
C GLU A 132 -11.08 18.13 12.43
N ASP A 133 -10.36 17.54 13.39
CA ASP A 133 -10.13 18.13 14.72
C ASP A 133 -8.98 19.15 14.66
N ASP A 134 -9.34 20.44 14.61
CA ASP A 134 -8.42 21.59 14.54
C ASP A 134 -7.37 21.63 15.68
N ASN A 135 -7.47 20.78 16.69
CA ASN A 135 -6.55 20.73 17.83
C ASN A 135 -5.25 19.94 17.55
N GLU A 136 -5.24 19.00 16.58
CA GLU A 136 -4.10 18.09 16.37
C GLU A 136 -3.17 18.50 15.21
N GLY A 137 -3.60 19.40 14.32
CA GLY A 137 -2.72 20.04 13.32
C GLY A 137 -2.18 19.10 12.22
N ILE A 138 -2.74 17.90 12.05
CA ILE A 138 -2.36 17.00 10.95
C ILE A 138 -2.90 17.58 9.64
N SER A 139 -2.02 17.85 8.68
CA SER A 139 -2.41 18.30 7.34
C SER A 139 -2.69 17.10 6.43
N MET A 140 -3.35 17.35 5.30
CA MET A 140 -3.58 16.30 4.31
C MET A 140 -2.28 15.71 3.74
N ASP A 141 -1.22 16.52 3.65
CA ASP A 141 0.09 16.03 3.23
C ASP A 141 0.70 15.08 4.28
N HIS A 142 0.55 15.38 5.57
CA HIS A 142 0.98 14.47 6.63
C HIS A 142 0.26 13.12 6.56
N ILE A 143 -1.06 13.10 6.28
CA ILE A 143 -1.81 11.86 6.08
C ILE A 143 -1.21 11.04 4.93
N LYS A 144 -0.95 11.67 3.79
CA LYS A 144 -0.36 10.96 2.63
C LYS A 144 1.01 10.37 2.95
N PHE A 145 1.85 11.10 3.67
CA PHE A 145 3.17 10.61 4.08
C PHE A 145 3.09 9.49 5.12
N LEU A 146 2.06 9.47 5.97
CA LEU A 146 1.84 8.38 6.93
C LEU A 146 1.34 7.09 6.28
N LEU A 147 0.73 7.18 5.10
CA LEU A 147 0.24 6.04 4.35
C LEU A 147 1.31 5.38 3.45
N LEU A 148 2.43 6.08 3.20
CA LEU A 148 3.59 5.60 2.44
C LEU A 148 4.43 4.58 3.22
#